data_AF-A0A9C8TX48-F1
#
_entry.id   AF-A0A9C8TX48-F1
#
_cell.length_a   1.000
_cell.length_b   1.000
_cell.length_c   1.000
_cell.angle_alpha   90.00
_cell.angle_beta   90.00
_cell.angle_gamma   90.00
#
_symmetry.space_group_name_H-M   'P 1'
#
loop_
_entity.id
_entity.type
_entity.pdbx_description
1 polymer ?
#
loop_
_entity_poly.entity_id
_entity_poly.type
_entity_poly.pdbx_seq_one_letter_code
_entity_poly.pdbx_strand_id
1 'polypeptide(L)'
;MYKLLLCLRYLRRQRLAYLAAAGVALCVFMMLVAVSVMNGFLHKVEKAAKGLHGDIIIEPNGLRGLKFYDKLAERVVAEVDAVQHASPFILSYGILRVPGQDHYRQTVQIAGIRLPDRAKVSNFEQGLFVQRDWPEPTFSPPHKDMQKRAAEHRELVTAIIEREKAGRNFADLPADKQTLVDRLETARSFLLKGWANLENADTNAKLLAELEAQLAAADAEGRDSPYLEVGDLRAVGQADAGDLNGLAIV
;
A
#
# COMPACT_ATOMS: atom_id res chain seq x y z
N MET A 1 -22.42 53.61 -27.72
CA MET A 1 -22.81 53.05 -26.40
C MET A 1 -24.33 52.91 -26.18
N TYR A 2 -25.21 53.44 -27.04
CA TYR A 2 -26.66 53.24 -26.92
C TYR A 2 -27.18 51.87 -27.36
N LYS A 3 -26.49 51.20 -28.30
CA LYS A 3 -26.93 49.90 -28.85
C LYS A 3 -27.02 48.79 -27.80
N LEU A 4 -26.04 48.71 -26.89
CA LEU A 4 -26.02 47.75 -25.78
C LEU A 4 -27.21 47.93 -24.82
N LEU A 5 -27.54 49.19 -24.47
CA LEU A 5 -28.68 49.50 -23.60
C LEU A 5 -30.02 49.17 -24.25
N LEU A 6 -30.17 49.40 -25.56
CA LEU A 6 -31.36 48.96 -26.31
C LEU A 6 -31.46 47.43 -26.36
N CYS A 7 -30.37 46.73 -26.66
CA CYS A 7 -30.34 45.26 -26.71
C CYS A 7 -30.70 44.63 -25.35
N LEU A 8 -30.14 45.14 -24.25
CA LEU A 8 -30.43 44.62 -22.90
C LEU A 8 -31.89 44.85 -22.50
N ARG A 9 -32.45 46.02 -22.85
CA ARG A 9 -33.85 46.36 -22.56
C ARG A 9 -34.83 45.53 -23.38
N TYR A 10 -34.47 45.18 -24.61
CA TYR A 10 -35.22 44.26 -25.46
C TYR A 10 -35.17 42.81 -24.93
N LEU A 11 -33.96 42.34 -24.56
CA LEU A 11 -33.74 41.00 -24.00
C LEU A 11 -34.50 40.77 -22.69
N ARG A 12 -34.54 41.77 -21.81
CA ARG A 12 -35.19 41.68 -20.49
C ARG A 12 -36.73 41.59 -20.55
N ARG A 13 -37.35 41.99 -21.68
CA ARG A 13 -38.81 42.07 -21.81
C ARG A 13 -39.45 40.77 -22.30
N GLN A 14 -38.68 39.87 -22.91
CA GLN A 14 -39.21 38.68 -23.59
C GLN A 14 -38.83 37.39 -22.84
N ARG A 15 -39.82 36.71 -22.25
CA ARG A 15 -39.63 35.47 -21.47
C ARG A 15 -38.94 34.34 -22.26
N LEU A 16 -39.17 34.29 -23.58
CA LEU A 16 -38.53 33.34 -24.50
C LEU A 16 -37.01 33.53 -24.61
N ALA A 17 -36.52 34.76 -24.46
CA ALA A 17 -35.08 35.04 -24.52
C ALA A 17 -34.34 34.42 -23.33
N TYR A 18 -34.97 34.39 -22.14
CA TYR A 18 -34.43 33.71 -20.97
C TYR A 18 -34.37 32.19 -21.15
N LEU A 19 -35.38 31.59 -21.80
CA LEU A 19 -35.36 30.15 -22.11
C LEU A 19 -34.24 29.80 -23.08
N ALA A 20 -34.01 30.62 -24.12
CA ALA A 20 -32.90 30.43 -25.05
C ALA A 20 -31.54 30.57 -24.35
N ALA A 21 -31.37 31.60 -23.50
CA ALA A 21 -30.14 31.79 -22.72
C ALA A 21 -29.89 30.64 -21.73
N ALA A 22 -30.94 30.12 -21.09
CA ALA A 22 -30.84 28.97 -20.20
C ALA A 22 -30.43 27.69 -20.94
N GLY A 23 -30.92 27.46 -22.16
CA GLY A 23 -30.49 26.33 -22.99
C GLY A 23 -29.00 26.38 -23.33
N VAL A 24 -28.50 27.55 -23.73
CA VAL A 24 -27.06 27.75 -23.99
C VAL A 24 -26.26 27.60 -22.69
N ALA A 25 -26.73 28.18 -21.58
CA ALA A 25 -26.07 28.06 -20.28
C ALA A 25 -25.96 26.60 -19.83
N LEU A 26 -27.01 25.79 -20.02
CA LEU A 26 -26.99 24.37 -19.68
C LEU A 26 -26.03 23.58 -20.57
N CYS A 27 -25.98 23.88 -21.87
CA CYS A 27 -25.06 23.24 -22.80
C CYS A 27 -23.59 23.54 -22.46
N VAL A 28 -23.26 24.81 -22.18
CA VAL A 28 -21.92 25.21 -21.74
C VAL A 28 -21.60 24.65 -20.34
N PHE A 29 -22.57 24.63 -19.42
CA PHE A 29 -22.40 24.07 -18.09
C PHE A 29 -22.03 22.59 -18.15
N MET A 30 -22.73 21.80 -18.98
CA MET A 30 -22.40 20.39 -19.19
C MET A 30 -20.97 20.23 -19.71
N MET A 31 -20.56 21.05 -20.69
CA MET A 31 -19.18 21.03 -21.22
C MET A 31 -18.14 21.37 -20.14
N LEU A 32 -18.41 22.40 -19.32
CA LEU A 32 -17.52 22.81 -18.24
C LEU A 32 -17.36 21.73 -17.18
N VAL A 33 -18.45 21.06 -16.79
CA VAL A 33 -18.39 19.95 -15.83
C VAL A 33 -17.52 18.81 -16.38
N ALA A 34 -17.70 18.43 -17.65
CA ALA A 34 -16.90 17.37 -18.27
C ALA A 34 -15.40 17.71 -18.28
N VAL A 35 -15.04 18.94 -18.68
CA VAL A 35 -13.64 19.40 -18.69
C VAL A 35 -13.08 19.48 -17.27
N SER A 36 -13.87 19.95 -16.30
CA SER A 36 -13.46 20.02 -14.89
C SER A 36 -13.18 18.64 -14.30
N VAL A 37 -14.01 17.64 -14.59
CA VAL A 37 -13.81 16.27 -14.12
C VAL A 37 -12.55 15.67 -14.75
N MET A 38 -12.38 15.82 -16.07
CA MET A 38 -11.20 15.30 -16.78
C MET A 38 -9.91 15.93 -16.26
N ASN A 39 -9.89 17.26 -16.06
CA ASN A 39 -8.71 17.96 -15.56
C ASN A 39 -8.41 17.61 -14.09
N GLY A 40 -9.45 17.47 -13.26
CA GLY A 40 -9.29 17.04 -11.87
C GLY A 40 -8.74 15.61 -11.74
N PHE A 41 -9.19 14.70 -12.61
CA PHE A 41 -8.64 13.35 -12.67
C PHE A 41 -7.19 13.34 -13.13
N LEU A 42 -6.87 14.07 -14.21
CA LEU A 42 -5.52 14.16 -14.74
C LEU A 42 -4.53 14.66 -13.67
N HIS A 43 -4.88 15.72 -12.94
CA HIS A 43 -4.02 16.24 -11.88
C HIS A 43 -3.80 15.24 -10.74
N LYS A 44 -4.82 14.44 -10.38
CA LYS A 44 -4.68 13.38 -9.38
C LYS A 44 -3.78 12.26 -9.86
N VAL A 45 -3.93 11.82 -11.12
CA VAL A 45 -3.09 10.78 -11.71
C VAL A 45 -1.64 11.25 -11.81
N GLU A 46 -1.42 12.49 -12.26
CA GLU A 46 -0.08 13.08 -12.35
C GLU A 46 0.58 13.15 -10.97
N LYS A 47 -0.13 13.64 -9.94
CA LYS A 47 0.38 13.72 -8.57
C LYS A 47 0.69 12.34 -8.00
N ALA A 48 -0.17 11.35 -8.26
CA ALA A 48 0.05 9.97 -7.83
C ALA A 48 1.26 9.34 -8.54
N ALA A 49 1.40 9.57 -9.85
CA ALA A 49 2.52 9.05 -10.64
C ALA A 49 3.86 9.63 -10.18
N LYS A 50 3.93 10.96 -9.97
CA LYS A 50 5.13 11.63 -9.43
C LYS A 50 5.46 11.16 -8.01
N GLY A 51 4.44 11.04 -7.15
CA GLY A 51 4.62 10.55 -5.79
C GLY A 51 5.16 9.11 -5.73
N LEU A 52 4.80 8.26 -6.70
CA LEU A 52 5.27 6.89 -6.78
C LEU A 52 6.64 6.79 -7.46
N HIS A 53 6.83 7.32 -8.67
CA HIS A 53 8.01 7.05 -9.49
C HIS A 53 9.14 8.09 -9.38
N GLY A 54 8.88 9.26 -8.78
CA GLY A 54 9.79 10.41 -8.82
C GLY A 54 9.61 11.23 -10.10
N ASP A 55 10.33 12.36 -10.20
CA ASP A 55 10.15 13.31 -11.30
C ASP A 55 10.83 12.88 -12.61
N ILE A 56 12.01 12.26 -12.51
CA ILE A 56 12.82 11.85 -13.66
C ILE A 56 13.27 10.40 -13.46
N ILE A 57 13.04 9.58 -14.49
CA ILE A 57 13.45 8.18 -14.53
C ILE A 57 14.50 8.02 -15.62
N ILE A 58 15.65 7.45 -15.26
CA ILE A 58 16.73 7.15 -16.19
C ILE A 58 16.76 5.64 -16.41
N GLU A 59 16.31 5.21 -17.58
CA GLU A 59 16.32 3.80 -17.98
C GLU A 59 17.25 3.58 -19.17
N PRO A 60 18.05 2.50 -19.16
CA PRO A 60 18.85 2.12 -20.32
C PRO A 60 17.94 1.63 -21.46
N ASN A 61 18.35 1.85 -22.70
CA ASN A 61 17.67 1.29 -23.85
C ASN A 61 17.85 -0.24 -23.90
N GLY A 62 16.80 -0.98 -23.51
CA GLY A 62 16.71 -2.45 -23.60
C GLY A 62 16.69 -3.16 -22.24
N LEU A 63 16.69 -4.50 -22.26
CA LEU A 63 16.61 -5.34 -21.04
C LEU A 63 17.92 -5.39 -20.22
N ARG A 64 18.96 -4.65 -20.61
CA ARG A 64 20.23 -4.65 -19.87
C ARG A 64 20.14 -3.58 -18.79
N GLY A 65 20.20 -4.00 -17.52
CA GLY A 65 20.25 -3.07 -16.39
C GLY A 65 21.43 -2.10 -16.47
N LEU A 66 21.34 -1.00 -15.72
CA LEU A 66 22.33 0.06 -15.74
C LEU A 66 23.55 -0.32 -14.89
N LYS A 67 24.74 -0.43 -15.50
CA LYS A 67 25.99 -0.71 -14.76
C LYS A 67 26.46 0.54 -14.03
N PHE A 68 27.06 0.36 -12.85
CA PHE A 68 27.60 1.45 -12.03
C PHE A 68 26.58 2.55 -11.69
N TYR A 69 25.34 2.14 -11.42
CA TYR A 69 24.23 3.05 -11.10
C TYR A 69 24.53 3.93 -9.88
N ASP A 70 25.31 3.45 -8.90
CA ASP A 70 25.73 4.25 -7.73
C ASP A 70 26.57 5.47 -8.15
N LYS A 71 27.60 5.25 -8.98
CA LYS A 71 28.46 6.33 -9.48
C LYS A 71 27.70 7.31 -10.38
N LEU A 72 26.73 6.81 -11.14
CA LEU A 72 25.86 7.66 -11.95
C LEU A 72 24.98 8.54 -11.05
N ALA A 73 24.35 7.96 -10.02
CA ALA A 73 23.52 8.70 -9.08
C ALA A 73 24.32 9.80 -8.36
N GLU A 74 25.51 9.47 -7.86
CA GLU A 74 26.42 10.44 -7.22
C GLU A 74 26.81 11.57 -8.18
N ARG A 75 27.19 11.22 -9.43
CA ARG A 75 27.57 12.22 -10.43
C ARG A 75 26.40 13.14 -10.79
N VAL A 76 25.21 12.59 -10.99
CA VAL A 76 24.03 13.39 -11.38
C VAL A 76 23.66 14.37 -10.28
N VAL A 77 23.71 13.95 -9.01
CA VAL A 77 23.45 14.84 -7.87
C VAL A 77 24.54 15.91 -7.74
N ALA A 78 25.80 15.59 -8.07
CA ALA A 78 26.90 16.55 -7.97
C ALA A 78 26.98 17.55 -9.14
N GLU A 79 26.63 17.15 -10.36
CA GLU A 79 26.79 17.94 -11.58
C GLU A 79 25.54 18.74 -11.98
N VAL A 80 24.35 18.37 -11.48
CA VAL A 80 23.08 19.00 -11.87
C VAL A 80 22.40 19.63 -10.65
N ASP A 81 22.50 20.96 -10.52
CA ASP A 81 21.93 21.72 -9.39
C ASP A 81 20.41 21.52 -9.18
N ALA A 82 19.68 21.15 -10.23
CA ALA A 82 18.24 20.88 -10.16
C ALA A 82 17.89 19.52 -9.53
N VAL A 83 18.85 18.59 -9.40
CA VAL A 83 18.63 17.25 -8.86
C VAL A 83 19.05 17.20 -7.40
N GLN A 84 18.08 17.08 -6.49
CA GLN A 84 18.35 17.03 -5.04
C GLN A 84 18.81 15.64 -4.58
N HIS A 85 18.16 14.59 -5.08
CA HIS A 85 18.43 13.21 -4.69
C HIS A 85 18.20 12.27 -5.87
N ALA A 86 18.95 11.16 -5.89
CA ALA A 86 18.80 10.07 -6.84
C ALA A 86 18.80 8.74 -6.10
N SER A 87 17.86 7.86 -6.44
CA SER A 87 17.75 6.52 -5.84
C SER A 87 17.75 5.48 -6.95
N PRO A 88 18.50 4.37 -6.80
CA PRO A 88 18.37 3.25 -7.72
C PRO A 88 17.00 2.58 -7.56
N PHE A 89 16.46 2.09 -8.68
CA PHE A 89 15.20 1.37 -8.74
C PHE A 89 15.35 0.18 -9.67
N ILE A 90 14.94 -1.00 -9.19
CA ILE A 90 14.95 -2.24 -9.99
C ILE A 90 13.51 -2.73 -10.10
N LEU A 91 13.01 -2.85 -11.33
CA LEU A 91 11.71 -3.45 -11.59
C LEU A 91 11.91 -4.81 -12.26
N SER A 92 11.32 -5.84 -11.67
CA SER A 92 11.33 -7.20 -12.20
C SER A 92 9.92 -7.78 -12.16
N TYR A 93 9.73 -8.92 -12.84
CA TYR A 93 8.48 -9.65 -12.85
C TYR A 93 8.70 -11.02 -12.22
N GLY A 94 7.76 -11.44 -11.38
CA GLY A 94 7.79 -12.74 -10.71
C GLY A 94 6.41 -13.36 -10.64
N ILE A 95 6.34 -14.58 -10.11
CA ILE A 95 5.09 -15.26 -9.79
C ILE A 95 5.06 -15.40 -8.27
N LEU A 96 4.02 -14.83 -7.64
CA LEU A 96 3.80 -14.99 -6.21
C LEU A 96 2.96 -16.25 -5.99
N ARG A 97 3.49 -17.16 -5.16
CA ARG A 97 2.76 -18.32 -4.63
C ARG A 97 2.72 -18.19 -3.12
N VAL A 98 1.51 -18.21 -2.55
CA VAL A 98 1.32 -18.19 -1.10
C VAL A 98 1.18 -19.65 -0.63
N PRO A 99 2.05 -20.14 0.28
CA PRO A 99 1.90 -21.46 0.88
C PRO A 99 0.53 -21.61 1.55
N GLY A 100 -0.13 -22.76 1.40
CA GLY A 100 -1.49 -23.00 1.92
C GLY A 100 -2.63 -22.52 1.01
N GLN A 101 -2.34 -21.80 -0.09
CA GLN A 101 -3.35 -21.50 -1.11
C GLN A 101 -2.92 -22.07 -2.47
N ASP A 102 -3.41 -23.27 -2.79
CA ASP A 102 -3.03 -23.99 -4.03
C ASP A 102 -3.38 -23.26 -5.33
N HIS A 103 -4.39 -22.39 -5.28
CA HIS A 103 -4.90 -21.65 -6.44
C HIS A 103 -4.39 -20.20 -6.54
N TYR A 104 -3.63 -19.71 -5.56
CA TYR A 104 -3.12 -18.34 -5.60
C TYR A 104 -1.78 -18.28 -6.35
N ARG A 105 -1.87 -18.19 -7.68
CA ARG A 105 -0.73 -17.98 -8.59
C ARG A 105 -0.98 -16.72 -9.40
N GLN A 106 -0.39 -15.60 -8.98
CA GLN A 106 -0.50 -14.34 -9.69
C GLN A 106 0.88 -13.86 -10.14
N THR A 107 0.92 -13.31 -11.35
CA THR A 107 2.09 -12.57 -11.82
C THR A 107 2.17 -11.25 -11.06
N VAL A 108 3.32 -10.98 -10.46
CA VAL A 108 3.56 -9.79 -9.64
C VAL A 108 4.74 -9.01 -10.20
N GLN A 109 4.69 -7.68 -10.01
CA GLN A 109 5.85 -6.83 -10.22
C GLN A 109 6.63 -6.72 -8.91
N ILE A 110 7.92 -6.99 -8.98
CA ILE A 110 8.84 -6.94 -7.85
C ILE A 110 9.68 -5.68 -8.01
N ALA A 111 9.57 -4.77 -7.06
CA ALA A 111 10.33 -3.54 -7.02
C ALA A 111 11.44 -3.64 -5.96
N GLY A 112 12.70 -3.65 -6.40
CA GLY A 112 13.87 -3.47 -5.55
C GLY A 112 14.14 -1.99 -5.33
N ILE A 113 14.06 -1.54 -4.07
CA ILE A 113 14.25 -0.14 -3.69
C ILE A 113 15.24 -0.02 -2.52
N ARG A 114 15.98 1.09 -2.47
CA ARG A 114 16.67 1.53 -1.26
C ARG A 114 15.74 2.46 -0.49
N LEU A 115 15.19 1.97 0.61
CA LEU A 115 14.13 2.65 1.33
C LEU A 115 14.49 4.08 1.83
N PRO A 116 15.66 4.33 2.46
CA PRO A 116 16.00 5.69 2.92
C PRO A 116 16.21 6.68 1.77
N ASP A 117 16.79 6.24 0.66
CA ASP A 117 16.99 7.08 -0.53
C ASP A 117 15.67 7.34 -1.24
N ARG A 118 14.80 6.34 -1.33
CA ARG A 118 13.49 6.44 -1.98
C ARG A 118 12.55 7.39 -1.26
N ALA A 119 12.58 7.44 0.07
CA ALA A 119 11.80 8.39 0.85
C ALA A 119 12.15 9.85 0.51
N LYS A 120 13.39 10.14 0.10
CA LYS A 120 13.83 11.48 -0.29
C LYS A 120 13.48 11.85 -1.73
N VAL A 121 13.39 10.86 -2.62
CA VAL A 121 13.10 11.05 -4.06
C VAL A 121 11.59 11.06 -4.35
N SER A 122 10.78 10.39 -3.54
CA SER A 122 9.35 10.25 -3.78
C SER A 122 8.55 10.28 -2.47
N ASN A 123 7.24 10.52 -2.56
CA ASN A 123 6.34 10.56 -1.40
C ASN A 123 6.04 9.15 -0.82
N PHE A 124 6.96 8.20 -0.97
CA PHE A 124 6.79 6.82 -0.52
C PHE A 124 6.61 6.72 0.99
N GLU A 125 7.27 7.60 1.74
CA GLU A 125 7.17 7.71 3.21
C GLU A 125 5.72 7.86 3.70
N GLN A 126 4.86 8.56 2.95
CA GLN A 126 3.45 8.80 3.30
C GLN A 126 2.63 7.52 3.23
N GLY A 127 3.06 6.57 2.39
CA GLY A 127 2.45 5.26 2.21
C GLY A 127 2.90 4.23 3.25
N LEU A 128 3.96 4.48 4.01
CA LEU A 128 4.42 3.55 5.04
C LEU A 128 3.43 3.51 6.19
N PHE A 129 2.96 2.32 6.53
CA PHE A 129 1.97 2.13 7.59
C PHE A 129 2.58 2.29 8.99
N VAL A 130 3.69 1.58 9.27
CA VAL A 130 4.34 1.61 10.59
C VAL A 130 5.18 2.86 10.76
N GLN A 131 6.01 3.15 9.76
CA GLN A 131 7.07 4.16 9.79
C GLN A 131 6.65 5.47 9.13
N ARG A 132 5.37 5.85 9.24
CA ARG A 132 4.90 7.13 8.74
C ARG A 132 5.64 8.26 9.47
N ASP A 133 6.16 9.23 8.71
CA ASP A 133 6.90 10.40 9.21
C ASP A 133 8.25 10.07 9.90
N TRP A 134 8.84 8.90 9.61
CA TRP A 134 10.19 8.58 10.06
C TRP A 134 11.25 9.20 9.14
N PRO A 135 12.30 9.83 9.68
CA PRO A 135 13.33 10.48 8.87
C PRO A 135 14.14 9.49 8.02
N GLU A 136 14.32 8.25 8.50
CA GLU A 136 15.03 7.18 7.79
C GLU A 136 14.28 5.85 7.88
N PRO A 137 13.37 5.58 6.93
CA PRO A 137 12.61 4.33 6.94
C PRO A 137 13.50 3.13 6.59
N THR A 138 13.30 2.02 7.31
CA THR A 138 14.06 0.77 7.20
C THR A 138 13.14 -0.42 6.92
N PHE A 139 13.61 -1.44 6.19
CA PHE A 139 12.80 -2.62 5.87
C PHE A 139 12.45 -3.49 7.10
N SER A 140 13.26 -3.40 8.15
CA SER A 140 13.08 -4.11 9.41
C SER A 140 12.85 -3.11 10.55
N PRO A 141 11.64 -2.53 10.68
CA PRO A 141 11.33 -1.69 11.82
C PRO A 141 11.37 -2.48 13.13
N PRO A 142 11.63 -1.82 14.28
CA PRO A 142 11.56 -2.47 15.58
C PRO A 142 10.18 -3.09 15.85
N HIS A 143 10.16 -4.31 16.41
CA HIS A 143 8.93 -5.04 16.71
C HIS A 143 7.96 -4.27 17.62
N LYS A 144 8.49 -3.50 18.57
CA LYS A 144 7.69 -2.66 19.49
C LYS A 144 6.83 -1.63 18.76
N ASP A 145 7.39 -0.98 17.74
CA ASP A 145 6.67 0.05 16.98
C ASP A 145 5.63 -0.58 16.03
N MET A 146 5.95 -1.75 15.47
CA MET A 146 4.98 -2.55 14.71
C MET A 146 3.79 -2.95 15.57
N GLN A 147 4.03 -3.44 16.79
CA GLN A 147 2.98 -3.83 17.74
C GLN A 147 2.10 -2.64 18.13
N LYS A 148 2.71 -1.48 18.42
CA LYS A 148 1.97 -0.26 18.75
C LYS A 148 1.04 0.17 17.61
N ARG A 149 1.56 0.26 16.38
CA ARG A 149 0.76 0.67 15.22
C ARG A 149 -0.32 -0.34 14.85
N ALA A 150 -0.04 -1.64 15.00
CA ALA A 150 -1.04 -2.69 14.81
C ALA A 150 -2.18 -2.57 15.85
N ALA A 151 -1.87 -2.25 17.10
CA ALA A 151 -2.86 -2.02 18.15
C ALA A 151 -3.74 -0.79 17.84
N GLU A 152 -3.14 0.35 17.48
CA GLU A 152 -3.87 1.56 17.05
C GLU A 152 -4.82 1.27 15.89
N HIS A 153 -4.36 0.52 14.88
CA HIS A 153 -5.18 0.18 13.72
C HIS A 153 -6.33 -0.78 14.06
N ARG A 154 -6.11 -1.72 14.98
CA ARG A 154 -7.17 -2.61 15.48
C ARG A 154 -8.28 -1.82 16.17
N GLU A 155 -7.93 -0.84 17.00
CA GLU A 155 -8.91 0.02 17.67
C GLU A 155 -9.72 0.81 16.64
N LEU A 156 -9.06 1.40 15.64
CA LEU A 156 -9.73 2.12 14.56
C LEU A 156 -10.69 1.24 13.76
N VAL A 157 -10.26 0.04 13.34
CA VAL A 157 -11.11 -0.90 12.60
C VAL A 157 -12.31 -1.33 13.45
N THR A 158 -12.09 -1.58 14.74
CA THR A 158 -13.17 -1.95 15.66
C THR A 158 -14.18 -0.82 15.83
N ALA A 159 -13.71 0.42 16.01
CA ALA A 159 -14.55 1.60 16.12
C ALA A 159 -15.34 1.88 14.83
N ILE A 160 -14.75 1.64 13.65
CA ILE A 160 -15.46 1.74 12.36
C ILE A 160 -16.57 0.70 12.29
N ILE A 161 -16.28 -0.56 12.62
CA ILE A 161 -17.30 -1.62 12.62
C ILE A 161 -18.44 -1.29 13.58
N GLU A 162 -18.14 -0.82 14.79
CA GLU A 162 -19.15 -0.42 15.77
C GLU A 162 -19.98 0.77 15.30
N ARG A 163 -19.35 1.78 14.69
CA ARG A 163 -20.05 2.93 14.09
C ARG A 163 -20.98 2.50 12.97
N GLU A 164 -20.53 1.64 12.08
CA GLU A 164 -21.34 1.15 10.95
C GLU A 164 -22.51 0.27 11.43
N LYS A 165 -22.30 -0.55 12.48
CA LYS A 165 -23.37 -1.33 13.13
C LYS A 165 -24.37 -0.47 13.89
N ALA A 166 -23.93 0.63 14.50
CA ALA A 166 -24.78 1.58 15.24
C ALA A 166 -25.55 2.55 14.33
N GLY A 167 -25.21 2.63 13.03
CA GLY A 167 -26.01 3.32 12.03
C GLY A 167 -27.44 2.77 12.01
N ARG A 168 -28.42 3.65 12.21
CA ARG A 168 -29.86 3.29 12.21
C ARG A 168 -30.18 2.56 10.90
N ASN A 169 -30.53 1.28 11.01
CA ASN A 169 -30.97 0.34 9.95
C ASN A 169 -29.97 -0.76 9.55
N PHE A 170 -29.16 -1.32 10.46
CA PHE A 170 -28.34 -2.49 10.12
C PHE A 170 -29.15 -3.67 9.54
N ALA A 171 -30.35 -3.91 10.08
CA ALA A 171 -31.26 -4.97 9.65
C ALA A 171 -31.98 -4.68 8.31
N ASP A 172 -32.00 -3.42 7.85
CA ASP A 172 -32.72 -2.94 6.66
C ASP A 172 -31.77 -2.49 5.54
N LEU A 173 -30.46 -2.72 5.71
CA LEU A 173 -29.45 -2.38 4.71
C LEU A 173 -29.61 -3.28 3.46
N PRO A 174 -29.50 -2.71 2.24
CA PRO A 174 -29.39 -3.51 1.04
C PRO A 174 -28.19 -4.46 1.12
N ALA A 175 -28.29 -5.61 0.46
CA ALA A 175 -27.34 -6.73 0.58
C ALA A 175 -25.87 -6.30 0.31
N ASP A 176 -25.65 -5.26 -0.50
CA ASP A 176 -24.33 -4.68 -0.79
C ASP A 176 -23.63 -4.11 0.46
N LYS A 177 -24.36 -3.46 1.37
CA LYS A 177 -23.77 -2.90 2.60
C LYS A 177 -23.58 -3.94 3.70
N GLN A 178 -24.40 -5.00 3.72
CA GLN A 178 -24.14 -6.17 4.58
C GLN A 178 -22.81 -6.83 4.19
N THR A 179 -22.52 -6.96 2.88
CA THR A 179 -21.22 -7.48 2.41
C THR A 179 -20.03 -6.61 2.82
N LEU A 180 -20.24 -5.30 3.07
CA LEU A 180 -19.15 -4.43 3.53
C LEU A 180 -18.75 -4.76 4.97
N VAL A 181 -19.72 -5.00 5.86
CA VAL A 181 -19.44 -5.39 7.25
C VAL A 181 -18.82 -6.78 7.31
N ASP A 182 -19.28 -7.73 6.51
CA ASP A 182 -18.65 -9.06 6.40
C ASP A 182 -17.18 -8.97 5.93
N ARG A 183 -16.90 -8.09 4.96
CA ARG A 183 -15.53 -7.83 4.50
C ARG A 183 -14.68 -7.18 5.60
N LEU A 184 -15.24 -6.26 6.38
CA LEU A 184 -14.54 -5.64 7.51
C LEU A 184 -14.27 -6.65 8.63
N GLU A 185 -15.20 -7.55 8.91
CA GLU A 185 -15.01 -8.63 9.89
C GLU A 185 -13.96 -9.64 9.41
N THR A 186 -14.00 -10.00 8.13
CA THR A 186 -12.97 -10.82 7.50
C THR A 186 -11.60 -10.14 7.59
N ALA A 187 -11.51 -8.84 7.26
CA ALA A 187 -10.28 -8.07 7.38
C ALA A 187 -9.78 -8.00 8.84
N ARG A 188 -10.69 -7.80 9.80
CA ARG A 188 -10.37 -7.86 11.24
C ARG A 188 -9.79 -9.22 11.62
N SER A 189 -10.32 -10.33 11.09
CA SER A 189 -9.79 -11.66 11.38
C SER A 189 -8.33 -11.83 10.89
N PHE A 190 -8.01 -11.32 9.70
CA PHE A 190 -6.64 -11.32 9.19
C PHE A 190 -5.70 -10.43 9.99
N LEU A 191 -6.16 -9.25 10.42
CA LEU A 191 -5.40 -8.37 11.30
C LEU A 191 -5.09 -9.02 12.65
N LEU A 192 -6.04 -9.75 13.23
CA LEU A 192 -5.84 -10.48 14.49
C LEU A 192 -4.82 -11.60 14.34
N LYS A 193 -4.87 -12.37 13.23
CA LYS A 193 -3.86 -13.39 12.92
C LYS A 193 -2.47 -12.78 12.76
N GLY A 194 -2.36 -11.67 12.02
CA GLY A 194 -1.10 -10.94 11.86
C GLY A 194 -0.56 -10.40 13.19
N TRP A 195 -1.43 -9.93 14.07
CA TRP A 195 -1.05 -9.43 15.40
C TRP A 195 -0.53 -10.55 16.31
N ALA A 196 -1.20 -11.71 16.35
CA ALA A 196 -0.71 -12.87 17.09
C ALA A 196 0.68 -13.32 16.61
N ASN A 197 0.93 -13.25 15.30
CA ASN A 197 2.25 -13.54 14.74
C ASN A 197 3.30 -12.50 15.16
N LEU A 198 2.93 -11.21 15.22
CA LEU A 198 3.83 -10.13 15.66
C LEU A 198 4.14 -10.17 17.16
N GLU A 199 3.20 -10.61 17.98
CA GLU A 199 3.38 -10.80 19.43
C GLU A 199 4.32 -11.98 19.70
N ASN A 200 4.14 -13.08 18.98
CA ASN A 200 4.98 -14.27 19.09
C ASN A 200 6.32 -14.13 18.35
N ALA A 201 6.53 -13.10 17.54
CA ALA A 201 7.73 -12.94 16.71
C ALA A 201 9.02 -12.90 17.53
N ASP A 202 9.05 -12.15 18.64
CA ASP A 202 10.23 -12.05 19.50
C ASP A 202 10.55 -13.40 20.19
N THR A 203 9.51 -14.14 20.58
CA THR A 203 9.63 -15.48 21.17
C THR A 203 10.12 -16.50 20.14
N ASN A 204 9.54 -16.47 18.93
CA ASN A 204 9.92 -17.33 17.82
C ASN A 204 11.36 -17.06 17.36
N ALA A 205 11.79 -15.79 17.32
CA ALA A 205 13.17 -15.44 16.97
C ALA A 205 14.19 -16.02 17.98
N LYS A 206 13.86 -16.01 19.28
CA LYS A 206 14.70 -16.64 20.31
C LYS A 206 14.75 -18.16 20.16
N LEU A 207 13.61 -18.80 19.93
CA LEU A 207 13.52 -20.24 19.72
C LEU A 207 14.28 -20.67 18.45
N LEU A 208 14.20 -19.89 17.37
CA LEU A 208 14.97 -20.14 16.16
C LEU A 208 16.48 -20.02 16.40
N ALA A 209 16.92 -18.98 17.11
CA ALA A 209 18.34 -18.82 17.45
C ALA A 209 18.86 -19.97 18.34
N GLU A 210 18.03 -20.47 19.26
CA GLU A 210 18.36 -21.63 20.09
C GLU A 210 18.42 -22.92 19.26
N LEU A 211 17.48 -23.13 18.34
CA LEU A 211 17.46 -24.28 17.42
C LEU A 211 18.64 -24.23 16.44
N GLU A 212 18.99 -23.06 15.91
CA GLU A 212 20.17 -22.87 15.05
C GLU A 212 21.47 -23.15 15.82
N ALA A 213 21.55 -22.74 17.09
CA ALA A 213 22.70 -23.07 17.94
C ALA A 213 22.80 -24.57 18.24
N GLN A 214 21.65 -25.23 18.46
CA GLN A 214 21.59 -26.69 18.65
C GLN A 214 21.94 -27.45 17.36
N LEU A 215 21.50 -26.95 16.21
CA LEU A 215 21.83 -27.53 14.89
C LEU A 215 23.32 -27.37 14.58
N ALA A 216 23.90 -26.19 14.80
CA ALA A 216 25.33 -25.95 14.60
C ALA A 216 26.20 -26.80 15.54
N ALA A 217 25.74 -27.05 16.78
CA ALA A 217 26.41 -27.96 17.70
C ALA A 217 26.31 -29.42 17.25
N ALA A 218 25.16 -29.84 16.70
CA ALA A 218 24.96 -31.20 16.17
C ALA A 218 25.78 -31.46 14.89
N ASP A 219 25.89 -30.46 14.00
CA ASP A 219 26.71 -30.53 12.78
C ASP A 219 28.21 -30.62 13.12
N ALA A 220 28.67 -29.90 14.15
CA ALA A 220 30.05 -29.98 14.64
C ALA A 220 30.41 -31.36 15.23
N GLU A 221 29.41 -32.11 15.70
CA GLU A 221 29.57 -33.47 16.23
C GLU A 221 29.42 -34.57 15.18
N GLY A 222 29.17 -34.23 13.90
CA GLY A 222 29.12 -35.18 12.79
C GLY A 222 27.96 -36.17 12.86
N ARG A 223 26.86 -35.81 13.54
CA ARG A 223 25.64 -36.63 13.57
C ARG A 223 24.78 -36.29 12.35
N ASP A 224 24.42 -37.29 11.55
CA ASP A 224 23.38 -37.12 10.52
C ASP A 224 22.07 -36.70 11.21
N SER A 225 21.69 -35.44 10.96
CA SER A 225 20.44 -34.75 11.32
C SER A 225 19.56 -35.52 12.31
N PRO A 226 19.71 -35.30 13.64
CA PRO A 226 18.80 -35.90 14.59
C PRO A 226 17.43 -35.26 14.36
N TYR A 227 16.39 -36.09 14.22
CA TYR A 227 15.02 -35.64 14.47
C TYR A 227 14.99 -35.00 15.86
N LEU A 228 15.07 -33.67 15.90
CA LEU A 228 15.01 -32.89 17.13
C LEU A 228 13.66 -33.21 17.77
N GLU A 229 13.66 -33.81 18.96
CA GLU A 229 12.43 -33.99 19.72
C GLU A 229 11.87 -32.60 20.06
N VAL A 230 10.84 -32.22 19.33
CA VAL A 230 10.03 -31.04 19.55
C VAL A 230 9.21 -31.26 20.81
N GLY A 231 9.86 -31.22 21.97
CA GLY A 231 9.28 -31.53 23.27
C GLY A 231 8.25 -30.52 23.77
N ASP A 232 8.24 -29.28 23.26
CA ASP A 232 7.45 -28.20 23.86
C ASP A 232 6.59 -27.35 22.90
N LEU A 233 6.48 -27.70 21.60
CA LEU A 233 5.56 -26.96 20.69
C LEU A 233 4.06 -27.24 20.92
N ARG A 234 3.69 -28.15 21.84
CA ARG A 234 2.28 -28.37 22.20
C ARG A 234 1.68 -27.22 23.03
N ALA A 235 2.49 -26.36 23.66
CA ALA A 235 1.95 -25.24 24.42
C ALA A 235 1.59 -24.01 23.56
N VAL A 236 2.08 -23.92 22.32
CA VAL A 236 1.81 -22.78 21.41
C VAL A 236 1.00 -23.19 20.18
N GLY A 237 1.00 -24.48 19.80
CA GLY A 237 0.30 -25.00 18.63
C GLY A 237 -1.15 -25.47 18.85
N GLN A 238 -1.73 -25.34 20.05
CA GLN A 238 -3.06 -25.90 20.33
C GLN A 238 -4.24 -24.94 20.05
N ALA A 239 -3.99 -23.80 19.41
CA ALA A 239 -5.04 -22.92 18.89
C ALA A 239 -5.30 -23.04 17.38
N ASP A 240 -4.44 -23.69 16.58
CA ASP A 240 -4.66 -23.78 15.12
C ASP A 240 -3.89 -24.97 14.49
N ALA A 241 -3.91 -26.15 15.12
CA ALA A 241 -3.37 -27.41 14.58
C ALA A 241 -4.23 -27.99 13.43
N GLY A 242 -4.83 -27.14 12.60
CA GLY A 242 -5.64 -27.52 11.45
C GLY A 242 -4.94 -27.36 10.10
N ASP A 243 -3.84 -26.60 10.00
CA ASP A 243 -3.32 -26.19 8.67
C ASP A 243 -1.80 -26.06 8.54
N LEU A 244 -1.03 -26.69 9.45
CA LEU A 244 0.44 -26.71 9.41
C LEU A 244 1.02 -27.91 8.64
N ASN A 245 0.33 -28.39 7.60
CA ASN A 245 0.89 -29.35 6.64
C ASN A 245 1.47 -28.59 5.45
N GLY A 246 2.70 -28.11 5.56
CA GLY A 246 3.37 -27.51 4.39
C GLY A 246 4.64 -26.71 4.63
N LEU A 247 5.07 -26.51 5.88
CA LEU A 247 6.36 -25.88 6.17
C LEU A 247 7.47 -26.93 6.14
N ALA A 248 7.65 -27.54 4.96
CA ALA A 248 8.87 -28.26 4.62
C ALA A 248 9.93 -27.21 4.28
N ILE A 249 10.87 -27.06 5.22
CA ILE A 249 12.14 -26.36 5.04
C ILE A 249 12.89 -27.08 3.90
N VAL A 250 13.20 -26.34 2.84
CA VAL A 250 14.33 -26.59 1.93
C VAL A 250 15.08 -25.28 1.82
#